data_AF-A0A7R8CL69-F1
#
_entry.id   AF-A0A7R8CL69-F1
#
_cell.length_a   1.000
_cell.length_b   1.000
_cell.length_c   1.000
_cell.angle_alpha   90.00
_cell.angle_beta   90.00
_cell.angle_gamma   90.00
#
_symmetry.space_group_name_H-M   'P 1'
#
loop_
_entity.id
_entity.type
_entity.pdbx_description
1 polymer ?
#
loop_
_entity_poly.entity_id
_entity_poly.type
_entity_poly.pdbx_seq_one_letter_code
_entity_poly.pdbx_strand_id
1 'polypeptide(L)'
;MPPSTEDQMKLHRTESLMWTTQLTTLSRKVVIERKLFSGVPFYGRAFALLNPHDHGIGSKTKATSFNGPYTREDGFMGYNEICEELDEEEEPWEIWVSYDDEKSLRVKAEYAHDNNLAGVMTWSIDTDDFRGNCKSHKGLKYPLLRVLNNALHKRSIGVTDSGSNIKPNVFFSTAIILINVFLLTRLL
;
A
#
# COMPACT_ATOMS: atom_id res chain seq x y z
N MET A 1 2.14 8.23 27.61
CA MET A 1 2.64 7.13 26.77
C MET A 1 3.30 7.79 25.58
N PRO A 2 4.62 7.62 25.34
CA PRO A 2 5.21 8.17 24.14
C PRO A 2 4.53 7.53 22.92
N PRO A 3 4.37 8.26 21.80
CA PRO A 3 3.80 7.71 20.58
C PRO A 3 4.58 6.48 20.14
N SER A 4 3.91 5.52 19.51
CA SER A 4 4.61 4.37 18.96
C SER A 4 5.62 4.85 17.91
N THR A 5 6.69 4.09 17.66
CA THR A 5 7.69 4.44 16.63
C THR A 5 7.06 4.63 15.24
N GLU A 6 5.89 4.01 15.00
CA GLU A 6 5.03 4.17 13.81
C GLU A 6 4.39 5.59 13.72
N ASP A 7 4.15 6.26 14.86
CA ASP A 7 3.59 7.63 14.92
C ASP A 7 4.66 8.73 14.80
N GLN A 8 5.93 8.39 14.99
CA GLN A 8 7.04 9.35 15.00
C GLN A 8 7.68 9.55 13.61
N MET A 9 7.21 8.83 12.60
CA MET A 9 7.90 8.76 11.31
C MET A 9 7.01 9.15 10.14
N LYS A 10 7.58 9.95 9.23
CA LYS A 10 6.98 10.66 8.09
C LYS A 10 6.60 9.69 6.96
N LEU A 11 5.77 8.72 7.28
CA LEU A 11 5.51 7.55 6.47
C LEU A 11 4.01 7.39 6.30
N HIS A 12 3.56 7.23 5.05
CA HIS A 12 2.15 6.99 4.78
C HIS A 12 1.97 5.72 3.96
N ARG A 13 1.32 4.74 4.60
CA ARG A 13 0.91 3.47 4.03
C ARG A 13 -0.16 3.69 2.96
N THR A 14 0.03 3.16 1.76
CA THR A 14 -0.97 3.34 0.68
C THR A 14 -2.15 2.37 0.80
N GLU A 15 -3.37 2.91 0.83
CA GLU A 15 -4.62 2.11 0.79
C GLU A 15 -5.38 2.23 -0.54
N SER A 16 -4.93 3.11 -1.45
CA SER A 16 -5.70 3.56 -2.62
C SER A 16 -5.93 2.50 -3.72
N LEU A 17 -5.19 1.39 -3.72
CA LEU A 17 -5.31 0.33 -4.73
C LEU A 17 -6.65 -0.43 -4.69
N MET A 18 -7.36 -0.37 -3.56
CA MET A 18 -8.71 -0.95 -3.46
C MET A 18 -9.67 -0.23 -4.42
N TRP A 19 -9.60 1.09 -4.51
CA TRP A 19 -10.51 1.88 -5.35
C TRP A 19 -10.24 1.71 -6.84
N THR A 20 -8.97 1.65 -7.27
CA THR A 20 -8.64 1.46 -8.68
C THR A 20 -9.11 0.09 -9.16
N THR A 21 -8.85 -0.96 -8.37
CA THR A 21 -9.30 -2.32 -8.64
C THR A 21 -10.83 -2.38 -8.71
N GLN A 22 -11.51 -1.76 -7.75
CA GLN A 22 -12.97 -1.69 -7.74
C GLN A 22 -13.53 -0.94 -8.95
N LEU A 23 -12.90 0.16 -9.39
CA LEU A 23 -13.31 0.91 -10.58
C LEU A 23 -13.12 0.10 -11.87
N THR A 24 -12.00 -0.62 -12.02
CA THR A 24 -11.79 -1.54 -13.16
C THR A 24 -12.80 -2.68 -13.17
N THR A 25 -13.09 -3.26 -12.00
CA THR A 25 -14.10 -4.31 -11.84
C THR A 25 -15.48 -3.77 -12.19
N LEU A 26 -15.88 -2.62 -11.64
CA LEU A 26 -17.18 -1.96 -11.91
C LEU A 26 -17.36 -1.56 -13.38
N SER A 27 -16.27 -1.29 -14.11
CA SER A 27 -16.31 -0.93 -15.53
C SER A 27 -16.72 -2.10 -16.45
N ARG A 28 -16.90 -3.33 -15.90
CA ARG A 28 -17.64 -4.56 -16.33
C ARG A 28 -17.91 -4.92 -17.80
N LYS A 29 -17.46 -4.19 -18.81
CA LYS A 29 -17.78 -4.53 -20.22
C LYS A 29 -16.70 -5.36 -20.92
N VAL A 30 -15.50 -5.53 -20.36
CA VAL A 30 -14.38 -6.21 -21.07
C VAL A 30 -13.51 -7.13 -20.21
N VAL A 31 -13.42 -6.94 -18.89
CA VAL A 31 -12.46 -7.67 -18.05
C VAL A 31 -13.14 -8.77 -17.23
N ILE A 32 -12.66 -10.00 -17.37
CA ILE A 32 -13.05 -11.14 -16.52
C ILE A 32 -12.27 -11.01 -15.20
N GLU A 33 -12.97 -10.82 -14.08
CA GLU A 33 -12.38 -10.63 -12.74
C GLU A 33 -11.33 -11.70 -12.41
N ARG A 34 -11.61 -12.97 -12.73
CA ARG A 34 -10.70 -14.13 -12.56
C ARG A 34 -9.44 -14.14 -13.43
N LYS A 35 -9.23 -13.12 -14.27
CA LYS A 35 -8.02 -12.93 -15.08
C LYS A 35 -7.25 -11.65 -14.71
N LEU A 36 -7.78 -10.85 -13.78
CA LEU A 36 -7.16 -9.60 -13.34
C LEU A 36 -6.26 -9.85 -12.13
N PHE A 37 -5.05 -9.28 -12.14
CA PHE A 37 -4.14 -9.29 -11.00
C PHE A 37 -4.09 -7.89 -10.38
N SER A 38 -4.18 -7.80 -9.04
CA SER A 38 -3.93 -6.54 -8.34
C SER A 38 -2.43 -6.25 -8.33
N GLY A 39 -2.00 -5.12 -8.88
CA GLY A 39 -0.59 -4.71 -8.86
C GLY A 39 -0.21 -4.13 -7.50
N VAL A 40 0.89 -4.57 -6.92
CA VAL A 40 1.44 -4.03 -5.66
C VAL A 40 2.92 -3.65 -5.81
N PRO A 41 3.36 -2.52 -5.23
CA PRO A 41 4.75 -2.11 -5.30
C PRO A 41 5.57 -2.70 -4.14
N PHE A 42 6.82 -3.08 -4.41
CA PHE A 42 7.87 -3.34 -3.42
C PHE A 42 8.82 -2.14 -3.34
N TYR A 43 8.30 -0.94 -3.57
CA TYR A 43 9.02 0.32 -3.55
C TYR A 43 8.10 1.41 -3.00
N GLY A 44 8.69 2.54 -2.66
CA GLY A 44 8.00 3.75 -2.26
C GLY A 44 8.33 4.95 -3.14
N ARG A 45 7.50 5.98 -3.00
CA ARG A 45 7.76 7.31 -3.56
C ARG A 45 8.20 8.24 -2.45
N ALA A 46 9.39 8.80 -2.60
CA ALA A 46 9.99 9.73 -1.67
C ALA A 46 9.68 11.17 -2.08
N PHE A 47 9.58 12.04 -1.07
CA PHE A 47 9.32 13.47 -1.23
C PHE A 47 10.16 14.24 -0.21
N ALA A 48 11.00 15.17 -0.66
CA ALA A 48 11.73 16.03 0.26
C ALA A 48 10.82 17.18 0.69
N LEU A 49 10.54 17.31 1.99
CA LEU A 49 9.64 18.34 2.52
C LEU A 49 10.32 19.71 2.50
N LEU A 50 9.56 20.78 2.24
CA LEU A 50 10.03 22.15 2.42
C LEU A 50 10.22 22.50 3.89
N ASN A 51 9.32 21.98 4.75
CA ASN A 51 9.39 22.13 6.19
C ASN A 51 9.25 20.74 6.83
N PRO A 52 10.31 20.21 7.47
CA PRO A 52 10.27 18.90 8.13
C PRO A 52 9.21 18.77 9.23
N HIS A 53 8.76 19.87 9.83
CA HIS A 53 7.68 19.89 10.83
C HIS A 53 6.28 19.88 10.22
N ASP A 54 6.15 20.11 8.90
CA ASP A 54 4.92 19.95 8.15
C ASP A 54 5.04 18.68 7.29
N HIS A 55 4.66 17.55 7.88
CA HIS A 55 4.89 16.21 7.33
C HIS A 55 3.59 15.41 7.16
N GLY A 56 2.47 16.11 7.02
CA GLY A 56 1.18 15.52 6.69
C GLY A 56 1.07 15.15 5.21
N ILE A 57 0.00 14.42 4.87
CA ILE A 57 -0.34 14.19 3.46
C ILE A 57 -0.65 15.55 2.82
N GLY A 58 -0.01 15.83 1.68
CA GLY A 58 -0.20 17.08 0.93
C GLY A 58 0.67 18.24 1.41
N SER A 59 1.56 18.02 2.38
CA SER A 59 2.56 19.02 2.78
C SER A 59 3.49 19.39 1.61
N LYS A 60 4.00 20.63 1.63
CA LYS A 60 4.77 21.16 0.50
C LYS A 60 6.15 20.49 0.38
N THR A 61 6.56 20.22 -0.85
CA THR A 61 7.80 19.53 -1.17
C THR A 61 8.77 20.41 -1.95
N LYS A 62 10.07 20.11 -1.85
CA LYS A 62 11.12 20.64 -2.73
C LYS A 62 10.91 20.12 -4.15
N ALA A 63 11.54 20.77 -5.13
CA ALA A 63 11.44 20.38 -6.54
C ALA A 63 12.15 19.05 -6.85
N THR A 64 13.24 18.77 -6.12
CA THR A 64 13.94 17.49 -6.14
C THR A 64 13.69 16.76 -4.83
N SER A 65 13.64 15.44 -4.90
CA SER A 65 13.48 14.56 -3.74
C SER A 65 14.80 13.87 -3.39
N PHE A 66 14.70 12.71 -2.78
CA PHE A 66 15.80 11.86 -2.36
C PHE A 66 16.05 10.79 -3.40
N ASN A 67 17.33 10.50 -3.61
CA ASN A 67 17.81 9.43 -4.45
C ASN A 67 18.31 8.31 -3.53
N GLY A 68 17.66 7.15 -3.57
CA GLY A 68 18.09 5.98 -2.80
C GLY A 68 19.54 5.58 -3.10
N PRO A 69 20.28 5.04 -2.12
CA PRO A 69 21.70 4.67 -2.28
C PRO A 69 21.94 3.63 -3.39
N TYR A 70 20.97 2.76 -3.63
CA TYR A 70 21.01 1.68 -4.61
C TYR A 70 20.25 2.04 -5.89
N THR A 71 19.02 2.54 -5.77
CA THR A 71 18.13 2.82 -6.91
C THR A 71 18.52 4.09 -7.66
N ARG A 72 19.02 5.11 -6.95
CA ARG A 72 19.57 6.36 -7.50
C ARG A 72 18.61 7.11 -8.43
N GLU A 73 17.32 6.99 -8.17
CA GLU A 73 16.25 7.67 -8.90
C GLU A 73 15.55 8.68 -7.97
N ASP A 74 15.31 9.88 -8.48
CA ASP A 74 14.67 10.96 -7.74
C ASP A 74 13.23 10.62 -7.36
N GLY A 75 12.97 10.60 -6.05
CA GLY A 75 11.66 10.30 -5.51
C GLY A 75 11.28 8.82 -5.61
N PHE A 76 12.25 7.92 -5.80
CA PHE A 76 12.04 6.47 -5.80
C PHE A 76 12.95 5.79 -4.78
N MET A 77 12.39 4.84 -4.02
CA MET A 77 13.17 4.01 -3.11
C MET A 77 12.63 2.58 -3.11
N GLY A 78 13.51 1.59 -3.25
CA GLY A 78 13.14 0.18 -3.06
C GLY A 78 12.82 -0.13 -1.60
N TYR A 79 12.03 -1.17 -1.33
CA TYR A 79 11.75 -1.58 0.05
C TYR A 79 13.02 -1.98 0.81
N ASN A 80 13.99 -2.57 0.12
CA ASN A 80 15.32 -2.85 0.67
C ASN A 80 16.09 -1.60 1.13
N GLU A 81 15.84 -0.44 0.52
CA GLU A 81 16.40 0.83 0.99
C GLU A 81 15.56 1.34 2.15
N ILE A 82 14.24 1.40 1.96
CA ILE A 82 13.31 1.91 2.97
C ILE A 82 13.53 1.20 4.30
N CYS A 83 13.52 -0.13 4.34
CA CYS A 83 13.64 -0.88 5.58
C CYS A 83 14.98 -0.66 6.29
N GLU A 84 16.08 -0.48 5.55
CA GLU A 84 17.41 -0.22 6.11
C GLU A 84 17.37 1.13 6.83
N GLU A 85 16.74 2.14 6.21
CA GLU A 85 16.51 3.44 6.82
C GLU A 85 15.55 3.40 8.03
N LEU A 86 14.49 2.58 7.99
CA LEU A 86 13.56 2.41 9.13
C LEU A 86 14.27 1.79 10.35
N ASP A 87 15.33 1.00 10.12
CA ASP A 87 16.11 0.33 11.16
C ASP A 87 17.24 1.21 11.74
N GLU A 88 17.43 2.43 11.21
CA GLU A 88 18.32 3.44 11.78
C GLU A 88 17.58 4.28 12.84
N GLU A 89 18.20 4.47 14.00
CA GLU A 89 17.61 5.19 15.15
C GLU A 89 17.87 6.72 15.12
N GLU A 90 18.48 7.25 14.06
CA GLU A 90 18.83 8.68 14.01
C GLU A 90 17.67 9.62 13.57
N GLU A 91 17.76 10.86 14.07
CA GLU A 91 16.86 12.02 13.96
C GLU A 91 16.30 12.32 12.53
N PRO A 92 15.18 13.09 12.43
CA PRO A 92 14.19 12.89 11.39
C PRO A 92 14.65 13.41 10.02
N TRP A 93 14.80 12.47 9.10
CA TRP A 93 14.92 12.72 7.67
C TRP A 93 13.92 13.79 7.20
N GLU A 94 14.39 14.78 6.43
CA GLU A 94 13.51 15.76 5.75
C GLU A 94 12.68 15.12 4.62
N ILE A 95 12.62 13.80 4.58
CA ILE A 95 11.99 13.00 3.54
C ILE A 95 10.72 12.40 4.11
N TRP A 96 9.67 12.47 3.32
CA TRP A 96 8.44 11.73 3.52
C TRP A 96 8.37 10.64 2.45
N VAL A 97 8.10 9.40 2.84
CA VAL A 97 8.02 8.27 1.90
C VAL A 97 6.65 7.62 1.98
N SER A 98 6.01 7.42 0.83
CA SER A 98 4.84 6.56 0.73
C SER A 98 5.24 5.22 0.17
N TYR A 99 4.94 4.15 0.89
CA TYR A 99 5.37 2.80 0.53
C TYR A 99 4.37 1.74 1.02
N ASP A 100 4.66 0.49 0.68
CA ASP A 100 3.97 -0.71 1.14
C ASP A 100 4.88 -1.53 2.07
N ASP A 101 4.29 -1.97 3.18
CA ASP A 101 4.87 -2.87 4.17
C ASP A 101 4.11 -4.21 4.20
N GLU A 102 4.54 -5.13 5.04
CA GLU A 102 3.90 -6.44 5.18
C GLU A 102 2.41 -6.32 5.55
N LYS A 103 2.05 -5.34 6.36
CA LYS A 103 0.67 -5.16 6.81
C LYS A 103 -0.23 -4.71 5.67
N SER A 104 0.16 -3.68 4.91
CA SER A 104 -0.59 -3.20 3.74
C SER A 104 -0.66 -4.23 2.63
N LEU A 105 0.45 -4.90 2.31
CA LEU A 105 0.46 -5.94 1.28
C LEU A 105 -0.43 -7.13 1.64
N ARG A 106 -0.46 -7.53 2.91
CA ARG A 106 -1.39 -8.57 3.37
C ARG A 106 -2.84 -8.15 3.13
N VAL A 107 -3.22 -6.92 3.50
CA VAL A 107 -4.58 -6.40 3.27
C VAL A 107 -4.91 -6.38 1.77
N LYS A 108 -3.97 -5.94 0.92
CA LYS A 108 -4.16 -5.91 -0.54
C LYS A 108 -4.30 -7.31 -1.15
N ALA A 109 -3.53 -8.28 -0.66
CA ALA A 109 -3.61 -9.67 -1.09
C ALA A 109 -4.94 -10.33 -0.67
N GLU A 110 -5.36 -10.12 0.58
CA GLU A 110 -6.66 -10.58 1.07
C GLU A 110 -7.80 -9.93 0.29
N TYR A 111 -7.73 -8.62 0.02
CA TYR A 111 -8.69 -7.93 -0.83
C TYR A 111 -8.77 -8.53 -2.24
N ALA A 112 -7.63 -8.83 -2.86
CA ALA A 112 -7.59 -9.44 -4.19
C ALA A 112 -8.31 -10.80 -4.21
N HIS A 113 -8.09 -11.63 -3.18
CA HIS A 113 -8.79 -12.89 -3.03
C HIS A 113 -10.29 -12.69 -2.80
N ASP A 114 -10.67 -11.84 -1.84
CA ASP A 114 -12.07 -11.62 -1.45
C ASP A 114 -12.90 -11.00 -2.61
N ASN A 115 -12.26 -10.35 -3.58
CA ASN A 115 -12.87 -9.80 -4.80
C ASN A 115 -12.73 -10.70 -6.04
N ASN A 116 -12.40 -11.99 -5.87
CA ASN A 116 -12.29 -12.97 -6.97
C ASN A 116 -11.32 -12.58 -8.09
N LEU A 117 -10.28 -11.80 -7.77
CA LEU A 117 -9.20 -11.53 -8.71
C LEU A 117 -8.38 -12.80 -8.94
N ALA A 118 -7.62 -12.84 -10.04
CA ALA A 118 -6.72 -13.94 -10.35
C ALA A 118 -5.56 -14.07 -9.34
N GLY A 119 -5.18 -12.94 -8.71
CA GLY A 119 -4.12 -12.88 -7.73
C GLY A 119 -3.52 -11.49 -7.60
N VAL A 120 -2.24 -11.44 -7.22
CA VAL A 120 -1.46 -10.22 -7.06
C VAL A 120 -0.23 -10.29 -7.99
N MET A 121 0.12 -9.17 -8.61
CA MET A 121 1.36 -8.96 -9.35
C MET A 121 2.22 -7.98 -8.57
N THR A 122 3.52 -8.23 -8.46
CA THR A 122 4.45 -7.35 -7.74
C THR A 122 5.40 -6.62 -8.68
N TRP A 123 5.67 -5.35 -8.38
CA TRP A 123 6.74 -4.57 -8.98
C TRP A 123 7.69 -4.04 -7.90
N SER A 124 8.93 -4.50 -7.80
CA SER A 124 9.46 -5.70 -8.43
C SER A 124 10.24 -6.51 -7.41
N ILE A 125 10.50 -7.78 -7.75
CA ILE A 125 11.14 -8.73 -6.83
C ILE A 125 12.55 -8.29 -6.39
N ASP A 126 13.24 -7.50 -7.20
CA ASP A 126 14.57 -6.96 -6.94
C ASP A 126 14.59 -5.76 -5.98
N THR A 127 13.43 -5.19 -5.63
CA THR A 127 13.34 -4.11 -4.63
C THR A 127 12.80 -4.59 -3.27
N ASP A 128 12.42 -5.87 -3.13
CA ASP A 128 12.17 -6.50 -1.83
C ASP A 128 13.49 -6.59 -1.03
N ASP A 129 13.45 -6.92 0.27
CA ASP A 129 14.66 -7.31 1.00
C ASP A 129 15.10 -8.73 0.60
N PHE A 130 15.58 -8.87 -0.63
CA PHE A 130 16.00 -10.14 -1.20
C PHE A 130 17.30 -10.68 -0.57
N ARG A 131 18.05 -9.83 0.14
CA ARG A 131 19.30 -10.20 0.83
C ARG A 131 19.08 -10.58 2.30
N GLY A 132 18.00 -10.12 2.92
CA GLY A 132 17.76 -10.28 4.35
C GLY A 132 18.59 -9.29 5.18
N ASN A 133 18.82 -8.08 4.66
CA ASN A 133 19.65 -7.07 5.30
C ASN A 133 18.90 -6.26 6.36
N CYS A 134 17.57 -6.13 6.24
CA CYS A 134 16.82 -5.36 7.23
C CYS A 134 16.90 -6.09 8.60
N LYS A 135 17.35 -5.36 9.62
CA LYS A 135 17.47 -5.85 11.00
C LYS A 135 16.10 -6.26 11.55
N SER A 136 15.05 -5.49 11.23
CA SER A 136 13.67 -5.80 11.58
C SER A 136 13.24 -7.20 11.12
N HIS A 137 13.76 -7.67 9.98
CA HIS A 137 13.46 -8.98 9.39
C HIS A 137 14.37 -10.11 9.83
N LYS A 138 15.41 -9.84 10.63
CA LYS A 138 16.30 -10.85 11.24
C LYS A 138 16.87 -11.86 10.22
N GLY A 139 17.27 -11.38 9.05
CA GLY A 139 17.83 -12.23 7.99
C GLY A 139 16.80 -12.91 7.08
N LEU A 140 15.51 -12.63 7.25
CA LEU A 140 14.46 -13.17 6.39
C LEU A 140 14.53 -12.54 5.00
N LYS A 141 14.78 -13.37 3.98
CA LYS A 141 14.79 -12.93 2.58
C LYS A 141 13.38 -12.88 1.99
N TYR A 142 13.13 -11.87 1.17
CA TYR A 142 11.86 -11.62 0.48
C TYR A 142 10.66 -11.50 1.44
N PRO A 143 10.74 -10.66 2.49
CA PRO A 143 9.66 -10.50 3.47
C PRO A 143 8.33 -10.14 2.80
N LEU A 144 8.32 -9.23 1.83
CA LEU A 144 7.08 -8.78 1.18
C LEU A 144 6.46 -9.88 0.31
N LEU A 145 7.26 -10.58 -0.50
CA LEU A 145 6.77 -11.68 -1.32
C LEU A 145 6.20 -12.83 -0.48
N ARG A 146 6.84 -13.14 0.65
CA ARG A 146 6.36 -14.18 1.59
C ARG A 146 5.01 -13.83 2.18
N VAL A 147 4.79 -12.56 2.51
CA VAL A 147 3.51 -12.08 3.02
C VAL A 147 2.40 -12.26 2.00
N LEU A 148 2.64 -11.87 0.74
CA LEU A 148 1.67 -12.07 -0.35
C LEU A 148 1.32 -13.55 -0.52
N ASN A 149 2.33 -14.42 -0.58
CA ASN A 149 2.14 -15.86 -0.74
C ASN A 149 1.35 -16.47 0.43
N ASN A 150 1.67 -16.09 1.66
CA ASN A 150 0.98 -16.57 2.86
C ASN A 150 -0.49 -16.12 2.88
N ALA A 151 -0.74 -14.84 2.61
CA ALA A 151 -2.09 -14.28 2.59
C ALA A 151 -2.99 -14.97 1.54
N LEU A 152 -2.49 -15.11 0.30
CA LEU A 152 -3.23 -15.79 -0.77
C LEU A 152 -3.43 -17.29 -0.47
N HIS A 153 -2.41 -17.96 0.07
CA HIS A 153 -2.52 -19.38 0.43
C HIS A 153 -3.56 -19.62 1.52
N LYS A 154 -3.48 -18.90 2.65
CA LYS A 154 -4.42 -19.02 3.78
C LYS A 154 -5.87 -18.83 3.34
N ARG A 155 -6.11 -17.81 2.51
CA ARG A 155 -7.45 -17.55 1.97
C ARG A 155 -7.91 -18.68 1.02
N SER A 156 -7.02 -19.21 0.17
CA SER A 156 -7.36 -20.33 -0.72
C SER A 156 -7.77 -21.62 0.00
N ILE A 157 -7.21 -21.88 1.18
CA ILE A 157 -7.53 -23.06 2.01
C ILE A 157 -8.64 -22.79 3.03
N GLY A 158 -9.27 -21.60 3.00
CA GLY A 158 -10.36 -21.22 3.91
C GLY A 158 -9.93 -20.93 5.35
N VAL A 159 -8.63 -20.76 5.62
CA VAL A 159 -8.12 -20.38 6.94
C VAL A 159 -8.19 -18.86 7.07
N THR A 160 -9.31 -18.38 7.61
CA THR A 160 -9.46 -16.99 8.04
C THR A 160 -8.85 -16.81 9.42
N ASP A 161 -8.01 -15.80 9.62
CA ASP A 161 -7.50 -15.46 10.94
C ASP A 161 -8.69 -15.05 11.84
N SER A 162 -8.99 -15.86 12.85
CA SER A 162 -10.18 -15.74 13.71
C SER A 162 -10.21 -14.48 14.61
N GLY A 163 -9.37 -13.48 14.32
CA GLY A 163 -9.11 -12.31 15.16
C GLY A 163 -9.61 -10.96 14.64
N SER A 164 -10.23 -10.87 13.45
CA SER A 164 -10.85 -9.62 13.00
C SER A 164 -12.26 -9.84 12.46
N ASN A 165 -13.24 -9.79 13.36
CA ASN A 165 -14.64 -9.51 13.01
C ASN A 165 -14.78 -8.02 12.59
N ILE A 166 -13.99 -7.57 11.62
CA ILE A 166 -14.30 -6.35 10.89
C ILE A 166 -15.05 -6.83 9.65
N LYS A 167 -16.36 -7.01 9.80
CA LYS A 167 -17.23 -6.93 8.64
C LYS A 167 -17.01 -5.52 8.08
N PRO A 168 -16.51 -5.34 6.85
CA PRO A 168 -16.53 -4.01 6.26
C PRO A 168 -18.01 -3.66 6.16
N ASN A 169 -18.45 -2.71 6.98
CA ASN A 169 -19.75 -2.08 6.85
C ASN A 169 -19.71 -1.24 5.57
N VAL A 170 -19.74 -1.91 4.42
CA VAL A 170 -20.04 -1.27 3.15
C VAL A 170 -21.55 -1.19 3.08
N PHE A 171 -22.13 -0.33 3.91
CA PHE A 171 -23.43 0.24 3.65
C PHE A 171 -23.27 1.15 2.43
N PHE A 172 -23.31 0.58 1.23
CA PHE A 172 -23.67 1.35 0.05
C PHE A 172 -25.09 1.88 0.31
N SER A 173 -25.18 3.10 0.83
CA SER A 173 -26.45 3.81 0.93
C SER A 173 -26.92 4.06 -0.50
N THR A 174 -27.74 3.13 -1.00
CA THR A 174 -28.45 3.24 -2.29
C THR A 174 -29.28 4.54 -2.36
N ALA A 175 -29.56 5.17 -1.21
CA ALA A 175 -30.21 6.47 -1.13
C ALA A 175 -29.40 7.62 -1.73
N ILE A 176 -28.06 7.62 -1.65
CA ILE A 176 -27.24 8.74 -2.16
C ILE A 176 -27.17 8.73 -3.70
N ILE A 177 -27.18 7.54 -4.31
CA ILE A 177 -27.19 7.39 -5.77
C ILE A 177 -28.54 7.84 -6.34
N LEU A 178 -29.66 7.51 -5.68
CA LEU A 178 -30.98 7.94 -6.12
C LEU A 178 -31.19 9.46 -6.00
N ILE A 179 -30.65 10.11 -4.96
CA ILE A 179 -30.78 11.57 -4.79
C ILE A 179 -30.06 12.33 -5.92
N ASN A 180 -28.88 11.87 -6.34
CA ASN A 180 -28.13 12.52 -7.43
C ASN A 180 -28.77 12.30 -8.80
N VAL A 181 -29.34 11.12 -9.06
CA VAL A 181 -30.07 10.84 -10.31
C VAL A 181 -31.40 11.62 -10.39
N PHE A 182 -32.07 11.85 -9.26
CA PHE A 182 -33.32 12.63 -9.20
C PHE A 182 -33.10 14.15 -9.34
N LEU A 183 -31.94 14.66 -8.93
CA LEU A 183 -31.58 16.08 -9.11
C LEU A 183 -31.15 16.40 -10.56
N LEU A 184 -30.49 15.47 -11.25
CA LEU A 184 -30.05 15.66 -12.64
C LEU A 184 -31.19 15.54 -13.67
N THR A 185 -32.28 14.86 -13.34
CA THR A 185 -33.46 14.74 -14.22
C THR A 185 -34.47 15.88 -14.07
N ARG A 186 -34.25 16.83 -13.13
CA ARG A 186 -35.07 18.04 -12.97
C ARG A 186 -34.39 19.32 -13.47
N LEU A 187 -33.20 19.23 -14.05
CA LEU A 187 -32.45 20.36 -14.62
C LEU A 187 -32.19 20.22 -16.13
N LEU A 188 -32.96 19.36 -16.81
CA LEU A 188 -33.10 19.31 -18.26
C LEU A 188 -34.56 19.47 -18.65
#